data_AF-A0A418QFD9-F1
#
_entry.id   AF-A0A418QFD9-F1
#
_cell.length_a   1.000
_cell.length_b   1.000
_cell.length_c   1.000
_cell.angle_alpha   90.00
_cell.angle_beta   90.00
_cell.angle_gamma   90.00
#
_symmetry.space_group_name_H-M   'P 1'
#
loop_
_entity.id
_entity.type
_entity.pdbx_description
1 polymer ?
#
loop_
_entity_poly.entity_id
_entity_poly.type
_entity_poly.pdbx_seq_one_letter_code
_entity_poly.pdbx_strand_id
1 'polypeptide(L)'
;MSSTLFTDRPGFTPMIARLVGMMTYTRETTLEAVQGWTTEELDLIPDGHANSAGMLLAHMAAVERIYQLISDGHPDPDSALEAQYLPGLNLGEQSRAELRGRPLRHYLEQLARVRAGTLELLGSRDDAWLDEPLPFWGGTGNRHFMWFHVFEDEINHRGQLRLLRRHQPGLQGLGLTGAWLEPLADGRGVHCRMVFEGSPATQAGLKTGDEIIAINGVDVQGAYFHELRLGAAPGVSSSFTVRRGDGTQDVTVTRVARPG
;
A
#
# COMPACT_ATOMS: atom_id res chain seq x y z
N MET A 1 6.59 3.93 9.69
CA MET A 1 5.38 4.80 9.64
C MET A 1 5.74 6.11 8.99
N SER A 2 4.97 6.58 8.01
CA SER A 2 5.05 7.96 7.55
C SER A 2 4.87 8.95 8.69
N SER A 3 5.61 10.06 8.62
CA SER A 3 5.45 11.18 9.55
C SER A 3 4.01 11.69 9.51
N THR A 4 3.39 11.81 10.68
CA THR A 4 2.10 12.50 10.84
C THR A 4 2.25 14.02 10.92
N LEU A 5 3.49 14.51 11.01
CA LEU A 5 3.81 15.92 10.88
C LEU A 5 3.97 16.26 9.39
N PHE A 6 3.01 16.98 8.84
CA PHE A 6 3.10 17.55 7.49
C PHE A 6 3.87 18.87 7.53
N THR A 7 4.99 18.90 6.83
CA THR A 7 5.91 20.04 6.76
C THR A 7 6.50 20.13 5.36
N ASP A 8 7.33 21.12 5.12
CA ASP A 8 8.02 21.31 3.85
C ASP A 8 8.92 20.11 3.54
N ARG A 9 9.02 19.77 2.26
CA ARG A 9 9.76 18.60 1.79
C ARG A 9 10.65 19.01 0.62
N PRO A 10 11.94 18.62 0.59
CA PRO A 10 12.82 18.90 -0.54
C PRO A 10 12.19 18.42 -1.86
N GLY A 11 12.27 19.27 -2.89
CA GLY A 11 11.71 19.00 -4.21
C GLY A 11 10.25 19.39 -4.41
N PHE A 12 9.58 19.98 -3.40
CA PHE A 12 8.19 20.42 -3.51
C PHE A 12 7.99 21.80 -2.87
N THR A 13 7.10 22.62 -3.44
CA THR A 13 6.62 23.86 -2.81
C THR A 13 5.72 23.56 -1.61
N PRO A 14 5.49 24.52 -0.69
CA PRO A 14 4.80 24.24 0.58
C PRO A 14 3.44 23.54 0.46
N MET A 15 2.55 23.97 -0.44
CA MET A 15 1.23 23.33 -0.57
C MET A 15 1.34 21.95 -1.22
N ILE A 16 2.16 21.82 -2.27
CA ILE A 16 2.45 20.51 -2.88
C ILE A 16 3.08 19.54 -1.86
N ALA A 17 3.99 19.98 -1.00
CA ALA A 17 4.62 19.14 0.01
C ALA A 17 3.61 18.53 1.00
N ARG A 18 2.61 19.32 1.42
CA ARG A 18 1.52 18.87 2.32
C ARG A 18 0.59 17.89 1.61
N LEU A 19 0.23 18.20 0.36
CA LEU A 19 -0.55 17.30 -0.50
C LEU A 19 0.15 15.94 -0.65
N VAL A 20 1.44 15.93 -1.00
CA VAL A 20 2.26 14.71 -1.08
C VAL A 20 2.30 13.97 0.26
N GLY A 21 2.39 14.68 1.38
CA GLY A 21 2.31 14.09 2.72
C GLY A 21 1.01 13.32 2.96
N MET A 22 -0.14 13.94 2.64
CA MET A 22 -1.46 13.30 2.75
C MET A 22 -1.59 12.08 1.83
N MET A 23 -1.18 12.21 0.56
CA MET A 23 -1.17 11.10 -0.41
C MET A 23 -0.27 9.94 0.02
N THR A 24 0.86 10.24 0.67
CA THR A 24 1.79 9.23 1.19
C THR A 24 1.13 8.45 2.32
N TYR A 25 0.56 9.13 3.32
CA TYR A 25 -0.13 8.48 4.43
C TYR A 25 -1.35 7.65 3.96
N THR A 26 -2.13 8.19 3.02
CA THR A 26 -3.25 7.47 2.41
C THR A 26 -2.76 6.17 1.78
N ARG A 27 -1.71 6.22 0.94
CA ARG A 27 -1.18 5.02 0.28
C ARG A 27 -0.65 4.00 1.28
N GLU A 28 0.15 4.40 2.26
CA GLU A 28 0.68 3.48 3.26
C GLU A 28 -0.45 2.72 3.98
N THR A 29 -1.46 3.44 4.45
CA THR A 29 -2.59 2.83 5.18
C THR A 29 -3.53 2.03 4.28
N THR A 30 -3.54 2.28 2.96
CA THR A 30 -4.17 1.41 1.96
C THR A 30 -3.41 0.09 1.84
N LEU A 31 -2.09 0.15 1.70
CA LEU A 31 -1.25 -1.05 1.56
C LEU A 31 -1.27 -1.92 2.82
N GLU A 32 -1.33 -1.31 4.01
CA GLU A 32 -1.55 -2.03 5.29
C GLU A 32 -2.90 -2.77 5.35
N ALA A 33 -3.93 -2.26 4.65
CA ALA A 33 -5.25 -2.89 4.65
C ALA A 33 -5.24 -4.24 3.93
N VAL A 34 -4.39 -4.38 2.91
CA VAL A 34 -4.25 -5.57 2.03
C VAL A 34 -2.96 -6.36 2.28
N GLN A 35 -2.23 -6.05 3.35
CA GLN A 35 -0.94 -6.68 3.60
C GLN A 35 -1.04 -8.21 3.73
N GLY A 36 -0.25 -8.92 2.92
CA GLY A 36 -0.15 -10.37 2.92
C GLY A 36 -1.39 -11.10 2.40
N TRP A 37 -2.27 -10.40 1.66
CA TRP A 37 -3.43 -11.02 1.03
C TRP A 37 -3.00 -11.93 -0.12
N THR A 38 -3.55 -13.14 -0.17
CA THR A 38 -3.35 -14.07 -1.29
C THR A 38 -4.16 -13.66 -2.51
N THR A 39 -3.87 -14.26 -3.67
CA THR A 39 -4.65 -14.06 -4.90
C THR A 39 -6.13 -14.40 -4.70
N GLU A 40 -6.43 -15.49 -3.98
CA GLU A 40 -7.80 -15.90 -3.67
C GLU A 40 -8.49 -14.88 -2.76
N GLU A 41 -7.77 -14.37 -1.76
CA GLU A 41 -8.27 -13.33 -0.84
C GLU A 41 -8.52 -12.01 -1.59
N LEU A 42 -7.74 -11.69 -2.63
CA LEU A 42 -7.91 -10.51 -3.50
C LEU A 42 -9.09 -10.62 -4.47
N ASP A 43 -9.40 -11.84 -4.93
CA ASP A 43 -10.48 -12.13 -5.88
C ASP A 43 -11.84 -12.36 -5.20
N LEU A 44 -11.85 -12.57 -3.88
CA LEU A 44 -13.07 -12.81 -3.11
C LEU A 44 -13.99 -11.58 -3.17
N ILE A 45 -15.26 -11.82 -3.47
CA ILE A 45 -16.34 -10.84 -3.36
C ILE A 45 -17.39 -11.43 -2.40
N PRO A 46 -17.43 -10.98 -1.14
CA PRO A 46 -18.45 -11.39 -0.19
C PRO A 46 -19.85 -10.93 -0.61
N ASP A 47 -20.89 -11.61 -0.13
CA ASP A 47 -22.28 -11.21 -0.39
C ASP A 47 -22.51 -9.74 -0.02
N GLY A 48 -23.29 -9.04 -0.86
CA GLY A 48 -23.58 -7.62 -0.69
C GLY A 48 -22.45 -6.67 -1.11
N HIS A 49 -21.32 -7.17 -1.63
CA HIS A 49 -20.24 -6.36 -2.19
C HIS A 49 -20.21 -6.47 -3.71
N ALA A 50 -19.85 -5.39 -4.39
CA ALA A 50 -19.75 -5.34 -5.86
C ALA A 50 -18.32 -5.53 -6.37
N ASN A 51 -17.31 -5.08 -5.62
CA ASN A 51 -15.91 -5.04 -6.05
C ASN A 51 -15.04 -5.96 -5.18
N SER A 52 -14.11 -6.67 -5.81
CA SER A 52 -13.05 -7.39 -5.10
C SER A 52 -11.94 -6.42 -4.67
N ALA A 53 -11.04 -6.85 -3.77
CA ALA A 53 -9.91 -6.03 -3.39
C ALA A 53 -8.96 -5.76 -4.57
N GLY A 54 -8.75 -6.75 -5.45
CA GLY A 54 -7.99 -6.55 -6.69
C GLY A 54 -8.58 -5.46 -7.59
N MET A 55 -9.91 -5.41 -7.71
CA MET A 55 -10.60 -4.35 -8.48
C MET A 55 -10.39 -2.97 -7.86
N LEU A 56 -10.49 -2.86 -6.52
CA LEU A 56 -10.30 -1.59 -5.82
C LEU A 56 -8.86 -1.08 -5.93
N LEU A 57 -7.86 -1.95 -5.83
CA LEU A 57 -6.46 -1.56 -6.00
C LEU A 57 -6.15 -1.12 -7.44
N ALA A 58 -6.71 -1.82 -8.44
CA ALA A 58 -6.59 -1.42 -9.84
C ALA A 58 -7.26 -0.06 -10.10
N HIS A 59 -8.43 0.17 -9.50
CA HIS A 59 -9.15 1.44 -9.58
C HIS A 59 -8.30 2.61 -9.06
N MET A 60 -7.74 2.47 -7.87
CA MET A 60 -6.87 3.50 -7.27
C MET A 60 -5.68 3.86 -8.19
N ALA A 61 -5.06 2.85 -8.81
CA ALA A 61 -3.96 3.09 -9.75
C ALA A 61 -4.43 3.79 -11.03
N ALA A 62 -5.59 3.40 -11.55
CA ALA A 62 -6.16 3.97 -12.76
C ALA A 62 -6.64 5.42 -12.56
N VAL A 63 -7.30 5.72 -11.43
CA VAL A 63 -7.69 7.07 -11.03
C VAL A 63 -6.47 7.97 -10.89
N GLU A 64 -5.44 7.53 -10.17
CA GLU A 64 -4.22 8.33 -10.04
C GLU A 64 -3.57 8.60 -11.42
N ARG A 65 -3.55 7.61 -12.32
CA ARG A 65 -2.99 7.77 -13.68
C ARG A 65 -3.79 8.73 -14.55
N ILE A 66 -5.12 8.61 -14.61
CA ILE A 66 -5.94 9.51 -15.45
C ILE A 66 -5.85 10.95 -14.96
N TYR A 67 -5.75 11.18 -13.64
CA TYR A 67 -5.57 12.51 -13.08
C TYR A 67 -4.18 13.11 -13.36
N GLN A 68 -3.14 12.31 -13.60
CA GLN A 68 -1.88 12.85 -14.15
C GLN A 68 -2.11 13.45 -15.53
N LEU A 69 -2.80 12.74 -16.43
CA LEU A 69 -3.08 13.22 -17.78
C LEU A 69 -3.97 14.47 -17.77
N ILE A 70 -5.03 14.46 -16.96
CA ILE A 70 -5.95 15.60 -16.81
C ILE A 70 -5.20 16.81 -16.26
N SER A 71 -4.45 16.65 -15.17
CA SER A 71 -3.77 17.79 -14.53
C SER A 71 -2.60 18.33 -15.36
N ASP A 72 -1.95 17.51 -16.17
CA ASP A 72 -0.93 17.94 -17.14
C ASP A 72 -1.53 18.63 -18.38
N GLY A 73 -2.87 18.64 -18.52
CA GLY A 73 -3.56 19.32 -19.60
C GLY A 73 -3.58 18.54 -20.92
N HIS A 74 -3.52 17.20 -20.86
CA HIS A 74 -3.64 16.38 -22.06
C HIS A 74 -4.98 16.64 -22.75
N PRO A 75 -5.03 16.89 -24.08
CA PRO A 75 -6.25 17.31 -24.78
C PRO A 75 -7.32 16.21 -24.84
N ASP A 76 -6.91 14.95 -24.76
CA ASP A 76 -7.79 13.78 -24.74
C ASP A 76 -7.21 12.72 -23.77
N PRO A 77 -7.44 12.88 -22.46
CA PRO A 77 -6.83 12.02 -21.45
C PRO A 77 -7.39 10.59 -21.49
N ASP A 78 -8.66 10.42 -21.87
CA ASP A 78 -9.32 9.12 -21.94
C ASP A 78 -8.70 8.24 -23.03
N SER A 79 -8.46 8.79 -24.22
CA SER A 79 -7.80 8.05 -25.30
C SER A 79 -6.30 7.81 -25.06
N ALA A 80 -5.65 8.67 -24.28
CA ALA A 80 -4.22 8.55 -23.97
C ALA A 80 -3.92 7.58 -22.82
N LEU A 81 -4.93 7.21 -22.04
CA LEU A 81 -4.76 6.27 -20.94
C LEU A 81 -4.32 4.90 -21.45
N GLU A 82 -3.27 4.35 -20.85
CA GLU A 82 -2.76 3.04 -21.25
C GLU A 82 -3.80 1.94 -20.96
N ALA A 83 -3.98 1.02 -21.93
CA ALA A 83 -5.04 0.00 -21.89
C ALA A 83 -5.07 -0.83 -20.59
N GLN A 84 -3.91 -1.02 -19.94
CA GLN A 84 -3.81 -1.74 -18.67
C GLN A 84 -4.55 -1.08 -17.50
N TYR A 85 -4.88 0.22 -17.58
CA TYR A 85 -5.61 0.96 -16.53
C TYR A 85 -7.12 1.01 -16.78
N LEU A 86 -7.58 0.71 -17.99
CA LEU A 86 -9.01 0.74 -18.34
C LEU A 86 -9.89 -0.14 -17.44
N PRO A 87 -9.49 -1.37 -17.04
CA PRO A 87 -10.31 -2.18 -16.15
C PRO A 87 -10.52 -1.54 -14.77
N GLY A 88 -9.55 -0.74 -14.31
CA GLY A 88 -9.65 0.00 -13.05
C GLY A 88 -10.70 1.11 -13.11
N LEU A 89 -10.85 1.79 -14.25
CA LEU A 89 -11.86 2.86 -14.41
C LEU A 89 -13.27 2.33 -14.67
N ASN A 90 -13.40 1.27 -15.47
CA ASN A 90 -14.70 0.77 -15.89
C ASN A 90 -15.43 0.01 -14.80
N LEU A 91 -14.70 -0.70 -13.93
CA LEU A 91 -15.24 -1.63 -12.92
C LEU A 91 -16.25 -2.62 -13.56
N GLY A 92 -17.07 -3.31 -12.76
CA GLY A 92 -18.09 -4.24 -13.26
C GLY A 92 -17.58 -5.62 -13.68
N GLU A 93 -18.46 -6.44 -14.26
CA GLU A 93 -18.21 -7.87 -14.54
C GLU A 93 -17.07 -8.11 -15.53
N GLN A 94 -16.96 -7.30 -16.57
CA GLN A 94 -15.88 -7.43 -17.55
C GLN A 94 -14.51 -7.14 -16.90
N SER A 95 -14.39 -6.01 -16.20
CA SER A 95 -13.16 -5.66 -15.48
C SER A 95 -12.80 -6.71 -14.42
N ARG A 96 -13.81 -7.31 -13.77
CA ARG A 96 -13.59 -8.42 -12.83
C ARG A 96 -12.93 -9.62 -13.52
N ALA A 97 -13.36 -9.98 -14.73
CA ALA A 97 -12.76 -11.10 -15.47
C ALA A 97 -11.30 -10.83 -15.84
N GLU A 98 -10.97 -9.59 -16.23
CA GLU A 98 -9.62 -9.19 -16.66
C GLU A 98 -8.62 -9.07 -15.49
N LEU A 99 -9.11 -8.67 -14.31
CA LEU A 99 -8.31 -8.47 -13.11
C LEU A 99 -8.18 -9.73 -12.24
N ARG A 100 -8.98 -10.77 -12.49
CA ARG A 100 -8.97 -12.01 -11.70
C ARG A 100 -7.63 -12.74 -11.77
N GLY A 101 -7.20 -13.34 -10.65
CA GLY A 101 -6.03 -14.20 -10.59
C GLY A 101 -4.69 -13.46 -10.57
N ARG A 102 -4.71 -12.12 -10.48
CA ARG A 102 -3.49 -11.32 -10.38
C ARG A 102 -2.97 -11.34 -8.94
N PRO A 103 -1.67 -11.60 -8.72
CA PRO A 103 -1.10 -11.59 -7.37
C PRO A 103 -1.01 -10.17 -6.82
N LEU A 104 -0.94 -10.01 -5.49
CA LEU A 104 -0.80 -8.71 -4.84
C LEU A 104 0.31 -7.84 -5.45
N ARG A 105 1.46 -8.45 -5.77
CA ARG A 105 2.59 -7.81 -6.45
C ARG A 105 2.19 -6.98 -7.66
N HIS A 106 1.31 -7.51 -8.50
CA HIS A 106 0.86 -6.84 -9.72
C HIS A 106 0.28 -5.46 -9.41
N TYR A 107 -0.59 -5.38 -8.39
CA TYR A 107 -1.21 -4.14 -7.99
C TYR A 107 -0.24 -3.20 -7.26
N LEU A 108 0.64 -3.74 -6.42
CA LEU A 108 1.67 -2.94 -5.73
C LEU A 108 2.62 -2.26 -6.72
N GLU A 109 3.06 -2.99 -7.75
CA GLU A 109 3.92 -2.45 -8.81
C GLU A 109 3.21 -1.35 -9.62
N GLN A 110 1.93 -1.54 -9.93
CA GLN A 110 1.14 -0.52 -10.62
C GLN A 110 0.96 0.73 -9.76
N LEU A 111 0.56 0.58 -8.48
CA LEU A 111 0.40 1.68 -7.54
C LEU A 111 1.71 2.46 -7.31
N ALA A 112 2.84 1.75 -7.21
CA ALA A 112 4.16 2.37 -7.09
C ALA A 112 4.55 3.11 -8.36
N ARG A 113 4.31 2.53 -9.55
CA ARG A 113 4.61 3.14 -10.84
C ARG A 113 3.83 4.44 -11.04
N VAL A 114 2.52 4.43 -10.80
CA VAL A 114 1.72 5.64 -10.95
C VAL A 114 2.12 6.69 -9.91
N ARG A 115 2.39 6.30 -8.66
CA ARG A 115 2.87 7.24 -7.63
C ARG A 115 4.18 7.90 -8.02
N ALA A 116 5.12 7.16 -8.62
CA ALA A 116 6.38 7.73 -9.10
C ALA A 116 6.13 8.85 -10.14
N GLY A 117 5.25 8.60 -11.11
CA GLY A 117 4.85 9.62 -12.10
C GLY A 117 4.15 10.83 -11.45
N THR A 118 3.32 10.61 -10.43
CA THR A 118 2.68 11.70 -9.68
C THR A 118 3.70 12.57 -8.96
N LEU A 119 4.70 11.96 -8.31
CA LEU A 119 5.75 12.69 -7.60
C LEU A 119 6.64 13.48 -8.56
N GLU A 120 6.94 12.93 -9.74
CA GLU A 120 7.68 13.63 -10.80
C GLU A 120 6.88 14.84 -11.31
N LEU A 121 5.61 14.63 -11.66
CA LEU A 121 4.71 15.69 -12.10
C LEU A 121 4.64 16.80 -11.04
N LEU A 122 4.25 16.48 -9.81
CA LEU A 122 4.12 17.45 -8.73
C LEU A 122 5.45 18.14 -8.38
N GLY A 123 6.58 17.45 -8.47
CA GLY A 123 7.90 18.03 -8.21
C GLY A 123 8.37 19.02 -9.29
N SER A 124 7.76 18.97 -10.47
CA SER A 124 8.03 19.91 -11.58
C SER A 124 7.14 21.16 -11.56
N ARG A 125 6.22 21.27 -10.59
CA ARG A 125 5.20 22.32 -10.49
C ARG A 125 5.37 23.14 -9.22
N ASP A 126 4.61 24.23 -9.12
CA ASP A 126 4.57 25.12 -7.95
C ASP A 126 3.15 25.28 -7.39
N ASP A 127 3.03 26.00 -6.27
CA ASP A 127 1.74 26.23 -5.62
C ASP A 127 0.78 27.08 -6.49
N ALA A 128 1.31 27.92 -7.40
CA ALA A 128 0.47 28.69 -8.32
C ALA A 128 -0.21 27.79 -9.37
N TRP A 129 0.48 26.76 -9.86
CA TRP A 129 -0.10 25.75 -10.75
C TRP A 129 -1.23 24.94 -10.09
N LEU A 130 -1.16 24.70 -8.78
CA LEU A 130 -2.24 24.06 -8.02
C LEU A 130 -3.50 24.93 -7.97
N ASP A 131 -3.34 26.24 -7.86
CA ASP A 131 -4.42 27.20 -7.63
C ASP A 131 -5.05 27.74 -8.93
N GLU A 132 -4.46 27.47 -10.09
CA GLU A 132 -4.99 27.89 -11.39
C GLU A 132 -6.43 27.37 -11.59
N PRO A 133 -7.40 28.26 -11.90
CA PRO A 133 -8.77 27.85 -12.16
C PRO A 133 -8.88 27.19 -13.54
N LEU A 134 -9.58 26.06 -13.60
CA LEU A 134 -9.90 25.39 -14.86
C LEU A 134 -11.31 24.79 -14.85
N PRO A 135 -11.91 24.54 -16.05
CA PRO A 135 -13.15 23.80 -16.15
C PRO A 135 -13.00 22.42 -15.51
N PHE A 136 -13.88 22.09 -14.56
CA PHE A 136 -13.86 20.81 -13.85
C PHE A 136 -15.27 20.42 -13.43
N TRP A 137 -15.69 19.19 -13.76
CA TRP A 137 -17.00 18.63 -13.41
C TRP A 137 -18.20 19.56 -13.67
N GLY A 138 -18.22 20.20 -14.84
CA GLY A 138 -19.29 21.13 -15.24
C GLY A 138 -19.26 22.50 -14.52
N GLY A 139 -18.27 22.74 -13.67
CA GLY A 139 -18.03 24.01 -12.99
C GLY A 139 -16.58 24.48 -13.15
N THR A 140 -16.11 25.24 -12.16
CA THR A 140 -14.71 25.67 -12.05
C THR A 140 -14.08 24.99 -10.84
N GLY A 141 -12.95 24.33 -11.06
CA GLY A 141 -12.12 23.76 -10.02
C GLY A 141 -10.67 24.18 -10.22
N ASN A 142 -9.77 23.56 -9.47
CA ASN A 142 -8.33 23.73 -9.63
C ASN A 142 -7.62 22.39 -9.43
N ARG A 143 -6.32 22.34 -9.72
CA ARG A 143 -5.54 21.10 -9.58
C ARG A 143 -5.33 20.71 -8.13
N HIS A 144 -5.43 21.66 -7.20
CA HIS A 144 -5.47 21.36 -5.77
C HIS A 144 -6.64 20.42 -5.44
N PHE A 145 -7.86 20.76 -5.89
CA PHE A 145 -9.03 19.92 -5.66
C PHE A 145 -8.91 18.56 -6.38
N MET A 146 -8.37 18.54 -7.60
CA MET A 146 -8.15 17.29 -8.34
C MET A 146 -7.29 16.31 -7.54
N TRP A 147 -6.14 16.76 -7.04
CA TRP A 147 -5.24 15.90 -6.28
C TRP A 147 -5.75 15.58 -4.88
N PHE A 148 -6.52 16.49 -4.26
CA PHE A 148 -7.31 16.18 -3.07
C PHE A 148 -8.25 15.00 -3.33
N HIS A 149 -9.02 15.07 -4.40
CA HIS A 149 -9.99 14.04 -4.75
C HIS A 149 -9.33 12.69 -5.02
N VAL A 150 -8.16 12.65 -5.68
CA VAL A 150 -7.44 11.38 -5.93
C VAL A 150 -7.18 10.60 -4.63
N PHE A 151 -6.71 11.24 -3.57
CA PHE A 151 -6.46 10.53 -2.31
C PHE A 151 -7.72 10.40 -1.43
N GLU A 152 -8.70 11.29 -1.57
CA GLU A 152 -10.01 11.16 -0.92
C GLU A 152 -10.75 9.91 -1.42
N ASP A 153 -10.74 9.68 -2.73
CA ASP A 153 -11.30 8.49 -3.38
C ASP A 153 -10.56 7.21 -2.94
N GLU A 154 -9.23 7.24 -2.86
CA GLU A 154 -8.45 6.13 -2.31
C GLU A 154 -8.82 5.84 -0.84
N ILE A 155 -9.04 6.87 -0.02
CA ILE A 155 -9.51 6.73 1.37
C ILE A 155 -10.89 6.05 1.41
N ASN A 156 -11.80 6.44 0.52
CA ASN A 156 -13.14 5.88 0.40
C ASN A 156 -13.07 4.36 0.12
N HIS A 157 -12.33 3.99 -0.92
CA HIS A 157 -12.16 2.60 -1.33
C HIS A 157 -11.34 1.76 -0.33
N ARG A 158 -10.38 2.36 0.39
CA ARG A 158 -9.72 1.71 1.53
C ARG A 158 -10.72 1.33 2.63
N GLY A 159 -11.79 2.11 2.82
CA GLY A 159 -12.90 1.75 3.69
C GLY A 159 -13.52 0.40 3.30
N GLN A 160 -13.74 0.19 2.00
CA GLN A 160 -14.25 -1.07 1.45
C GLN A 160 -13.24 -2.21 1.63
N LEU A 161 -11.94 -1.99 1.38
CA LEU A 161 -10.89 -2.99 1.66
C LEU A 161 -10.89 -3.45 3.12
N ARG A 162 -11.10 -2.54 4.06
CA ARG A 162 -11.19 -2.86 5.50
C ARG A 162 -12.44 -3.67 5.85
N LEU A 163 -13.55 -3.47 5.14
CA LEU A 163 -14.75 -4.30 5.29
C LEU A 163 -14.52 -5.71 4.73
N LEU A 164 -13.97 -5.80 3.51
CA LEU A 164 -13.59 -7.07 2.89
C LEU A 164 -12.66 -7.89 3.79
N ARG A 165 -11.72 -7.24 4.49
CA ARG A 165 -10.81 -7.89 5.45
C ARG A 165 -11.55 -8.68 6.54
N ARG A 166 -12.75 -8.26 6.96
CA ARG A 166 -13.52 -8.97 7.99
C ARG A 166 -14.02 -10.34 7.53
N HIS A 167 -14.16 -10.50 6.21
CA HIS A 167 -14.55 -11.76 5.58
C HIS A 167 -13.36 -12.70 5.32
N GLN A 168 -12.13 -12.31 5.72
CA GLN A 168 -10.91 -13.10 5.58
C GLN A 168 -10.68 -13.93 6.86
N PRO A 169 -10.94 -15.26 6.88
CA PRO A 169 -10.83 -16.07 8.09
C PRO A 169 -9.39 -16.10 8.62
N GLY A 170 -8.40 -16.08 7.72
CA GLY A 170 -6.98 -16.15 8.06
C GLY A 170 -6.37 -14.84 8.61
N LEU A 171 -7.16 -13.78 8.77
CA LEU A 171 -6.73 -12.48 9.32
C LEU A 171 -7.47 -12.11 10.62
N GLN A 172 -8.36 -12.96 11.12
CA GLN A 172 -9.05 -12.76 12.38
C GLN A 172 -8.18 -13.21 13.56
N GLY A 173 -8.16 -12.39 14.62
CA GLY A 173 -7.44 -12.71 15.85
C GLY A 173 -5.92 -12.75 15.68
N LEU A 174 -5.28 -11.65 15.25
CA LEU A 174 -3.82 -11.59 15.10
C LEU A 174 -3.10 -11.62 16.46
N GLY A 175 -2.21 -12.60 16.64
CA GLY A 175 -1.30 -12.68 17.76
C GLY A 175 -0.08 -11.78 17.61
N LEU A 176 0.60 -11.51 18.72
CA LEU A 176 1.77 -10.64 18.80
C LEU A 176 3.06 -11.46 18.81
N THR A 177 4.02 -11.07 17.98
CA THR A 177 5.44 -11.45 18.14
C THR A 177 6.15 -10.52 19.12
N GLY A 178 5.74 -9.25 19.19
CA GLY A 178 6.49 -8.19 19.87
C GLY A 178 7.79 -7.79 19.14
N ALA A 179 7.86 -8.10 17.85
CA ALA A 179 8.80 -7.50 16.92
C ALA A 179 8.09 -6.45 16.06
N TRP A 180 8.73 -5.30 15.89
CA TRP A 180 8.34 -4.31 14.91
C TRP A 180 9.23 -4.48 13.67
N LEU A 181 8.60 -4.90 12.58
CA LEU A 181 9.25 -5.11 11.28
C LEU A 181 8.94 -3.92 10.37
N GLU A 182 9.93 -3.45 9.64
CA GLU A 182 9.78 -2.37 8.65
C GLU A 182 10.38 -2.77 7.29
N PRO A 183 9.94 -2.17 6.18
CA PRO A 183 10.63 -2.30 4.89
C PRO A 183 12.07 -1.75 4.99
N LEU A 184 12.97 -2.26 4.14
CA LEU A 184 14.23 -1.57 3.90
C LEU A 184 13.98 -0.25 3.13
N ALA A 185 15.02 0.59 3.02
CA ALA A 185 14.91 1.94 2.46
C ALA A 185 14.38 1.98 1.01
N ASP A 186 14.60 0.93 0.23
CA ASP A 186 14.11 0.81 -1.16
C ASP A 186 12.70 0.20 -1.27
N GLY A 187 12.06 -0.11 -0.13
CA GLY A 187 10.73 -0.73 -0.04
C GLY A 187 10.72 -2.24 -0.25
N ARG A 188 11.88 -2.88 -0.47
CA ARG A 188 12.02 -4.33 -0.64
C ARG A 188 12.71 -4.96 0.56
N GLY A 189 12.35 -6.19 0.88
CA GLY A 189 12.87 -6.86 2.06
C GLY A 189 12.39 -6.24 3.37
N VAL A 190 12.93 -6.75 4.48
CA VAL A 190 12.45 -6.42 5.83
C VAL A 190 13.61 -6.39 6.80
N HIS A 191 13.56 -5.47 7.75
CA HIS A 191 14.40 -5.53 8.93
C HIS A 191 13.59 -5.42 10.21
N CYS A 192 14.14 -5.96 11.29
CA CYS A 192 13.62 -5.78 12.62
C CYS A 192 14.09 -4.45 13.18
N ARG A 193 13.23 -3.43 13.13
CA ARG A 193 13.51 -2.12 13.70
C ARG A 193 13.56 -2.16 15.22
N MET A 194 12.66 -2.90 15.83
CA MET A 194 12.52 -2.92 17.29
C MET A 194 12.02 -4.27 17.77
N VAL A 195 12.52 -4.70 18.92
CA VAL A 195 11.99 -5.84 19.65
C VAL A 195 11.65 -5.38 21.06
N PHE A 196 10.40 -5.60 21.49
CA PHE A 196 9.94 -5.18 22.81
C PHE A 196 10.47 -6.13 23.89
N GLU A 197 11.02 -5.60 24.97
CA GLU A 197 11.52 -6.40 26.09
C GLU A 197 10.43 -7.33 26.66
N GLY A 198 10.82 -8.55 27.03
CA GLY A 198 9.89 -9.57 27.54
C GLY A 198 8.96 -10.17 26.48
N SER A 199 8.99 -9.72 25.23
CA SER A 199 8.14 -10.23 24.16
C SER A 199 8.54 -11.63 23.68
N PRO A 200 7.65 -12.35 22.98
CA PRO A 200 8.00 -13.63 22.33
C PRO A 200 9.20 -13.51 21.37
N ALA A 201 9.33 -12.39 20.66
CA ALA A 201 10.43 -12.15 19.74
C ALA A 201 11.77 -12.01 20.49
N THR A 202 11.81 -11.30 21.62
CA THR A 202 13.01 -11.22 22.47
C THR A 202 13.37 -12.60 23.03
N GLN A 203 12.38 -13.34 23.53
CA GLN A 203 12.59 -14.69 24.09
C GLN A 203 13.13 -15.67 23.04
N ALA A 204 12.68 -15.55 21.79
CA ALA A 204 13.17 -16.34 20.66
C ALA A 204 14.56 -15.92 20.17
N GLY A 205 15.07 -14.76 20.60
CA GLY A 205 16.41 -14.26 20.22
C GLY A 205 16.43 -13.36 18.98
N LEU A 206 15.28 -12.88 18.51
CA LEU A 206 15.22 -11.81 17.51
C LEU A 206 15.76 -10.51 18.10
N LYS A 207 16.50 -9.72 17.33
CA LYS A 207 17.11 -8.47 17.78
C LYS A 207 16.85 -7.32 16.82
N THR A 208 16.87 -6.11 17.37
CA THR A 208 16.94 -4.88 16.59
C THR A 208 18.14 -4.92 15.64
N GLY A 209 17.91 -4.56 14.38
CA GLY A 209 18.89 -4.56 13.31
C GLY A 209 18.97 -5.87 12.52
N ASP A 210 18.28 -6.94 12.94
CA ASP A 210 18.21 -8.17 12.17
C ASP A 210 17.56 -7.91 10.81
N GLU A 211 18.24 -8.25 9.71
CA GLU A 211 17.64 -8.26 8.37
C GLU A 211 16.97 -9.61 8.15
N ILE A 212 15.69 -9.63 7.79
CA ILE A 212 14.93 -10.86 7.57
C ILE A 212 15.17 -11.30 6.13
N ILE A 213 15.83 -12.44 5.95
CA ILE A 213 16.15 -12.99 4.62
C ILE A 213 15.11 -14.01 4.17
N ALA A 214 14.50 -14.75 5.10
CA ALA A 214 13.40 -15.66 4.80
C ALA A 214 12.37 -15.71 5.94
N ILE A 215 11.12 -15.98 5.58
CA ILE A 215 10.01 -16.22 6.51
C ILE A 215 9.40 -17.59 6.17
N ASN A 216 9.40 -18.50 7.15
CA ASN A 216 8.94 -19.88 6.98
C ASN A 216 9.61 -20.60 5.79
N GLY A 217 10.90 -20.34 5.58
CA GLY A 217 11.68 -20.92 4.48
C GLY A 217 11.46 -20.27 3.11
N VAL A 218 10.60 -19.25 3.00
CA VAL A 218 10.39 -18.48 1.77
C VAL A 218 11.31 -17.26 1.77
N ASP A 219 12.14 -17.09 0.74
CA ASP A 219 12.98 -15.90 0.56
C ASP A 219 12.11 -14.63 0.45
N VAL A 220 12.51 -13.58 1.18
CA VAL A 220 11.78 -12.30 1.22
C VAL A 220 12.64 -11.10 0.82
N GLN A 221 13.90 -11.30 0.42
CA GLN A 221 14.84 -10.19 0.18
C GLN A 221 14.40 -9.30 -0.99
N GLY A 222 13.76 -9.88 -2.00
CA GLY A 222 13.20 -9.16 -3.15
C GLY A 222 11.70 -8.89 -3.07
N ALA A 223 11.04 -9.23 -1.96
CA ALA A 223 9.61 -9.03 -1.80
C ALA A 223 9.28 -7.59 -1.41
N TYR A 224 8.18 -7.05 -1.93
CA TYR A 224 7.61 -5.83 -1.37
C TYR A 224 7.11 -6.15 0.05
N PHE A 225 7.39 -5.25 1.00
CA PHE A 225 7.02 -5.47 2.40
C PHE A 225 5.53 -5.83 2.60
N HIS A 226 4.64 -5.21 1.82
CA HIS A 226 3.19 -5.46 1.91
C HIS A 226 2.75 -6.80 1.29
N GLU A 227 3.59 -7.51 0.52
CA GLU A 227 3.33 -8.89 0.11
C GLU A 227 3.45 -9.87 1.27
N LEU A 228 4.16 -9.49 2.33
CA LEU A 228 4.55 -10.41 3.38
C LEU A 228 3.40 -10.62 4.37
N ARG A 229 3.02 -11.89 4.53
CA ARG A 229 2.05 -12.31 5.54
C ARG A 229 2.71 -12.40 6.92
N LEU A 230 2.81 -11.25 7.57
CA LEU A 230 3.43 -11.12 8.89
C LEU A 230 2.48 -11.48 10.05
N GLY A 231 1.16 -11.40 9.80
CA GLY A 231 0.12 -11.70 10.78
C GLY A 231 -0.29 -13.17 10.81
N ALA A 232 -0.46 -13.73 12.00
CA ALA A 232 -1.05 -15.05 12.23
C ALA A 232 -1.74 -15.10 13.60
N ALA A 233 -2.54 -16.15 13.85
CA ALA A 233 -3.25 -16.34 15.12
C ALA A 233 -2.30 -16.59 16.31
N PRO A 234 -2.72 -16.33 17.56
CA PRO A 234 -2.02 -16.79 18.75
C PRO A 234 -1.72 -18.28 18.71
N GLY A 235 -0.56 -18.68 19.24
CA GLY A 235 -0.08 -20.06 19.19
C GLY A 235 0.59 -20.45 17.87
N VAL A 236 0.45 -19.66 16.80
CA VAL A 236 1.14 -19.91 15.52
C VAL A 236 2.57 -19.39 15.57
N SER A 237 3.52 -20.30 15.28
CA SER A 237 4.93 -19.99 15.13
C SER A 237 5.27 -19.52 13.72
N SER A 238 6.18 -18.54 13.61
CA SER A 238 6.87 -18.21 12.36
C SER A 238 8.36 -18.38 12.54
N SER A 239 9.01 -19.01 11.58
CA SER A 239 10.46 -19.08 11.49
C SER A 239 10.97 -17.89 10.67
N PHE A 240 11.93 -17.16 11.21
CA PHE A 240 12.62 -16.06 10.55
C PHE A 240 14.07 -16.44 10.37
N THR A 241 14.52 -16.59 9.12
CA THR A 241 15.96 -16.64 8.84
C THR A 241 16.44 -15.19 8.79
N VAL A 242 17.38 -14.84 9.66
CA VAL A 242 17.88 -13.47 9.80
C VAL A 242 19.37 -13.38 9.52
N ARG A 243 19.79 -12.29 8.91
CA ARG A 243 21.19 -11.90 8.77
C ARG A 243 21.57 -10.96 9.92
N ARG A 244 22.64 -11.31 10.64
CA ARG A 244 23.18 -10.55 11.77
C ARG A 244 24.71 -10.55 11.69
N GLY A 245 25.29 -9.39 11.38
CA GLY A 245 26.72 -9.31 11.03
C GLY A 245 26.99 -10.13 9.76
N ASP A 246 28.05 -10.94 9.78
CA ASP A 246 28.47 -11.76 8.63
C ASP A 246 27.76 -13.14 8.57
N GLY A 247 26.87 -13.43 9.51
CA GLY A 247 26.22 -14.73 9.65
C GLY A 247 24.71 -14.70 9.44
N THR A 248 24.14 -15.88 9.21
CA THR A 248 22.69 -16.13 9.22
C THR A 248 22.31 -17.06 10.35
N GLN A 249 21.08 -16.94 10.86
CA GLN A 249 20.54 -17.80 11.90
C GLN A 249 19.01 -17.90 11.76
N ASP A 250 18.43 -19.01 12.20
CA ASP A 250 16.98 -19.18 12.25
C ASP A 250 16.43 -18.85 13.63
N VAL A 251 15.38 -18.04 13.67
CA VAL A 251 14.69 -17.58 14.87
C VAL A 251 13.22 -17.94 14.76
N THR A 252 12.73 -18.83 15.61
CA THR A 252 11.32 -19.24 15.61
C THR A 252 10.56 -18.52 16.71
N VAL A 253 9.59 -17.69 16.33
CA VAL A 253 8.77 -16.89 17.24
C VAL A 253 7.34 -17.42 17.27
N THR A 254 6.85 -17.77 18.46
CA THR A 254 5.45 -18.17 18.67
C THR A 254 4.63 -16.97 19.13
N ARG A 255 3.54 -16.67 18.43
CA ARG A 255 2.69 -15.52 18.74
C ARG A 255 1.87 -15.74 20.01
N VAL A 256 1.71 -14.70 20.80
CA VAL A 256 0.82 -14.68 21.97
C VAL A 256 -0.44 -13.87 21.68
N ALA A 257 -1.50 -14.07 22.46
CA ALA A 257 -2.69 -13.22 22.38
C ALA A 257 -2.33 -11.76 22.72
N ARG A 258 -3.03 -10.80 22.12
CA ARG A 258 -2.93 -9.40 22.55
C ARG A 258 -3.41 -9.30 24.00
N PRO A 259 -2.69 -8.60 24.89
CA PRO A 259 -3.23 -8.23 26.19
C PRO A 259 -4.55 -7.49 25.97
N GLY A 260 -5.60 -7.93 26.67
CA GLY A 260 -6.91 -7.28 26.68
C GLY A 260 -6.93 -5.99 27.47
#